data_AF-A0A7T8KE48-F1
#
_entry.id   AF-A0A7T8KE48-F1
#
_cell.length_a   1.000
_cell.length_b   1.000
_cell.length_c   1.000
_cell.angle_alpha   90.00
_cell.angle_beta   90.00
_cell.angle_gamma   90.00
#
_symmetry.space_group_name_H-M   'P 1'
#
loop_
_entity.id
_entity.type
_entity.pdbx_description
1 polymer ?
#
loop_
_entity_poly.entity_id
_entity_poly.type
_entity_poly.pdbx_seq_one_letter_code
_entity_poly.pdbx_strand_id
1 'polypeptide(L)' 'VSAVTPVRFGDSNPTGPLAAAQVALNDVARTLTGRLRREHIPVRDLLKSAGLTSINTMAVRSAAMEA' A
#
# COMPACT_ATOMS: atom_id res chain seq x y z
N VAL A 1 -5.25 3.14 -30.85
CA VAL A 1 -5.42 3.59 -29.46
C VAL A 1 -4.27 3.01 -28.66
N SER A 2 -3.31 3.85 -28.26
CA SER A 2 -2.09 3.41 -27.58
C SER A 2 -2.41 3.02 -26.14
N ALA A 3 -2.21 1.76 -25.77
CA ALA A 3 -2.36 1.30 -24.40
C ALA A 3 -1.18 1.85 -23.59
N VAL A 4 -1.45 2.82 -22.72
CA VAL A 4 -0.49 3.26 -21.70
C VAL A 4 -0.37 2.11 -20.70
N THR A 5 0.54 1.18 -20.95
CA THR A 5 0.97 0.22 -19.94
C THR A 5 1.73 1.01 -18.87
N PRO A 6 1.25 1.07 -17.61
CA PRO A 6 2.02 1.70 -16.56
C PRO A 6 3.34 0.95 -16.41
N VAL A 7 4.45 1.68 -16.47
CA VAL A 7 5.80 1.17 -16.23
C VAL A 7 5.81 0.49 -14.87
N ARG A 8 5.87 -0.86 -14.86
CA ARG A 8 6.11 -1.63 -13.63
C ARG A 8 7.60 -1.50 -13.33
N PHE A 9 7.95 -0.57 -12.45
CA PHE A 9 9.29 -0.49 -11.88
C PHE A 9 9.49 -1.72 -10.97
N GLY A 10 10.02 -2.80 -11.55
CA GLY A 10 10.53 -3.98 -10.86
C GLY A 10 9.47 -4.96 -10.36
N ASP A 11 9.35 -6.12 -11.01
CA ASP A 11 8.74 -7.33 -10.43
C ASP A 11 9.63 -7.96 -9.33
N SER A 12 10.43 -7.15 -8.63
CA SER A 12 11.07 -7.57 -7.39
C SER A 12 10.03 -7.45 -6.29
N ASN A 13 9.63 -8.61 -5.75
CA ASN A 13 8.82 -8.67 -4.53
C ASN A 13 9.47 -7.74 -3.51
N PRO A 14 8.78 -6.71 -2.99
CA PRO A 14 9.43 -5.70 -2.16
C PRO A 14 10.04 -6.38 -0.95
N THR A 15 11.37 -6.41 -0.89
CA THR A 15 12.15 -7.01 0.19
C THR A 15 12.72 -5.90 1.07
N GLY A 16 12.58 -6.04 2.39
CA GLY A 16 13.17 -5.12 3.37
C GLY A 16 12.21 -4.65 4.47
N PRO A 17 12.71 -3.84 5.43
CA PRO A 17 11.97 -3.46 6.63
C PRO A 17 10.66 -2.71 6.35
N LEU A 18 10.65 -1.83 5.34
CA LEU A 18 9.46 -1.07 4.95
C LEU A 18 8.39 -1.96 4.30
N ALA A 19 8.80 -2.98 3.56
CA ALA A 19 7.86 -3.95 3.00
C ALA A 19 7.18 -4.77 4.10
N ALA A 20 7.96 -5.25 5.08
CA ALA A 20 7.45 -5.94 6.26
C ALA A 20 6.49 -5.05 7.08
N ALA A 21 6.86 -3.77 7.26
CA ALA A 21 6.01 -2.80 7.94
C ALA A 21 4.69 -2.56 7.19
N GLN A 22 4.71 -2.49 5.85
CA GLN A 22 3.48 -2.35 5.05
C GLN A 22 2.58 -3.59 5.18
N VAL A 23 3.15 -4.80 5.24
CA VAL A 23 2.37 -6.02 5.49
C VAL A 23 1.72 -5.98 6.87
N ALA A 24 2.48 -5.60 7.91
CA ALA A 24 1.95 -5.46 9.27
C ALA A 24 0.82 -4.41 9.33
N LEU A 25 0.97 -3.25 8.68
CA LEU A 25 -0.08 -2.24 8.57
C LEU A 25 -1.33 -2.78 7.89
N ASN A 26 -1.17 -3.57 6.83
CA ASN A 26 -2.31 -4.18 6.12
C ASN A 26 -3.05 -5.18 7.03
N ASP A 27 -2.33 -5.90 7.88
CA ASP A 27 -2.94 -6.86 8.82
C ASP A 27 -3.67 -6.15 9.95
N VAL A 28 -3.12 -5.06 10.48
CA VAL A 28 -3.83 -4.17 11.42
C VAL A 28 -5.11 -3.63 10.79
N ALA A 29 -5.04 -3.13 9.55
CA ALA A 29 -6.22 -2.63 8.84
C ALA A 29 -7.31 -3.70 8.68
N ARG A 30 -6.91 -4.95 8.41
CA ARG A 30 -7.83 -6.10 8.33
C ARG A 30 -8.50 -6.39 9.68
N THR A 31 -7.72 -6.39 10.76
CA THR A 31 -8.25 -6.60 12.11
C THR A 31 -9.25 -5.51 12.48
N LEU A 32 -8.94 -4.24 12.21
CA LEU A 32 -9.83 -3.11 12.51
C LEU A 32 -11.14 -3.15 11.73
N THR A 33 -11.10 -3.61 10.48
CA THR A 33 -12.25 -3.60 9.57
C THR A 33 -13.00 -4.94 9.51
N GLY A 34 -12.51 -5.96 10.22
CA GLY A 34 -13.05 -7.33 10.18
C GLY A 34 -12.88 -8.02 8.82
N ARG A 35 -11.96 -7.53 7.97
CA ARG A 35 -11.79 -8.01 6.59
C ARG A 35 -10.76 -9.12 6.49
N LEU A 36 -11.04 -10.14 5.69
CA LEU A 36 -10.18 -11.29 5.46
C LEU A 36 -9.31 -11.11 4.21
N ARG A 37 -8.18 -11.83 4.16
CA ARG A 37 -7.30 -11.84 2.98
C ARG A 37 -8.01 -12.35 1.72
N ARG A 38 -8.89 -13.34 1.87
CA ARG A 38 -9.67 -13.96 0.77
C ARG A 38 -10.71 -13.05 0.13
N GLU A 39 -11.00 -11.90 0.74
CA GLU A 39 -11.91 -10.91 0.14
C GLU A 39 -11.22 -10.12 -0.98
N HIS A 40 -9.90 -10.27 -1.16
CA HIS A 40 -9.12 -9.67 -2.25
C HIS A 40 -9.34 -8.15 -2.40
N ILE A 41 -9.61 -7.46 -1.29
CA ILE A 41 -9.82 -6.02 -1.27
C ILE A 41 -8.52 -5.31 -1.65
N PRO A 42 -8.55 -4.32 -2.56
CA PRO A 42 -7.39 -3.50 -2.86
C PRO A 42 -6.83 -2.84 -1.59
N VAL A 43 -5.52 -2.92 -1.37
CA VAL A 43 -4.88 -2.41 -0.15
C VAL A 43 -5.19 -0.92 0.09
N ARG A 44 -5.28 -0.10 -0.96
CA ARG A 44 -5.65 1.32 -0.83
C ARG A 44 -7.05 1.50 -0.20
N ASP A 45 -8.00 0.65 -0.58
CA ASP A 45 -9.40 0.76 -0.16
C ASP A 45 -9.54 0.20 1.27
N LEU A 46 -8.82 -0.88 1.57
CA LEU A 46 -8.67 -1.43 2.92
C LEU A 46 -8.13 -0.36 3.89
N LEU A 47 -6.99 0.25 3.57
CA LEU A 47 -6.36 1.27 4.43
C LEU A 47 -7.27 2.48 4.59
N LYS A 48 -7.89 2.96 3.50
CA LYS A 48 -8.86 4.07 3.55
C LYS A 48 -10.05 3.74 4.46
N SER A 49 -10.59 2.54 4.38
CA SER A 49 -11.72 2.10 5.23
C SER A 49 -11.34 1.97 6.71
N ALA A 50 -10.07 1.69 7.00
CA ALA A 50 -9.52 1.66 8.35
C ALA A 50 -9.05 3.04 8.85
N GLY A 51 -9.14 4.10 8.03
CA GLY A 51 -8.60 5.42 8.36
C GLY A 51 -7.06 5.50 8.40
N LEU A 52 -6.37 4.56 7.75
CA LEU A 52 -4.91 4.44 7.74
C LEU A 52 -4.31 4.93 6.41
N THR A 53 -3.06 5.39 6.46
CA THR A 53 -2.28 5.83 5.29
C THR A 53 -1.18 4.82 4.98
N SER A 54 -0.93 4.56 3.69
CA SER A 54 0.15 3.65 3.27
C SER A 54 1.54 4.26 3.47
N ILE A 55 2.55 3.42 3.68
CA ILE A 55 3.95 3.87 3.80
C ILE A 55 4.39 4.60 2.53
N ASN A 56 3.99 4.11 1.36
CA ASN A 56 4.31 4.77 0.09
C ASN A 56 3.72 6.18 0.01
N THR A 57 2.48 6.37 0.46
CA THR A 57 1.86 7.70 0.49
C THR A 57 2.58 8.63 1.47
N MET A 58 3.03 8.11 2.61
CA MET A 58 3.82 8.88 3.57
C MET A 58 5.17 9.30 2.96
N ALA A 59 5.88 8.38 2.32
CA ALA A 59 7.17 8.66 1.68
C ALA A 59 7.07 9.68 0.55
N VAL A 60 6.02 9.61 -0.28
CA VAL A 60 5.79 10.62 -1.33
C VAL A 60 5.49 11.99 -0.73
N ARG A 61 4.68 12.05 0.34
CA ARG A 61 4.37 13.31 1.02
C ARG A 61 5.60 13.93 1.68
N SER A 62 6.46 13.14 2.31
CA SER A 62 7.70 13.66 2.90
C SER A 62 8.63 14.21 1.82
N ALA A 63 8.85 13.46 0.73
CA ALA A 63 9.68 13.91 -0.38
C ALA A 63 9.14 15.20 -1.03
N ALA A 64 7.81 15.34 -1.14
CA ALA A 64 7.18 16.54 -1.69
C ALA A 64 7.25 17.75 -0.76
N MET A 65 7.43 17.56 0.55
CA MET A 65 7.59 18.65 1.54
C MET A 65 9.05 19.12 1.66
N GLU A 66 10.01 18.28 1.26
CA GLU A 66 11.44 18.61 1.26
C GLU A 66 11.91 19.34 -0.03
N ALA A 67 11.05 19.40 -1.05
CA ALA A 67 11.31 20.06 -2.35
C ALA A 67 10.77 21.49 -2.38
#